data_AF-A0A916CC10-F1
#
_entry.id   AF-A0A916CC10-F1
#
_cell.length_a   1.000
_cell.length_b   1.000
_cell.length_c   1.000
_cell.angle_alpha   90.00
_cell.angle_beta   90.00
_cell.angle_gamma   90.00
#
_symmetry.space_group_name_H-M   'P 1'
#
loop_
_entity.id
_entity.type
_entity.pdbx_description
1 polymer ?
#
loop_
_entity_poly.entity_id
_entity_poly.type
_entity_poly.pdbx_seq_one_letter_code
_entity_poly.pdbx_strand_id
1 'polypeptide(L)'
;MSTTTLPSLLPCAQVLCAHGTRYDFTIQVTPSHNQWHFAIRAVIRDSRRSSIINTVNAVLSELLTEEQDASDSCWSDTPWEVSPAECLRLMQVASDMLTDERHLAQIEAALDEDRAEGEWATLI
;
A
#
# COMPACT_ATOMS: atom_id res chain seq x y z
N MET A 1 -3.24 -5.09 39.85
CA MET A 1 -3.31 -5.76 38.54
C MET A 1 -3.88 -4.75 37.56
N SER A 2 -3.01 -4.03 36.87
CA SER A 2 -3.42 -2.98 35.94
C SER A 2 -3.78 -3.65 34.62
N THR A 3 -5.07 -3.73 34.33
CA THR A 3 -5.60 -4.05 33.02
C THR A 3 -5.12 -2.97 32.05
N THR A 4 -4.13 -3.30 31.22
CA THR A 4 -3.76 -2.51 30.07
C THR A 4 -4.92 -2.56 29.09
N THR A 5 -5.77 -1.55 29.15
CA THR A 5 -6.84 -1.32 28.18
C THR A 5 -6.17 -1.04 26.83
N LEU A 6 -6.25 -2.01 25.92
CA LEU A 6 -5.99 -1.81 24.49
C LEU A 6 -6.78 -0.56 24.04
N PRO A 7 -6.16 0.39 23.34
CA PRO A 7 -6.87 1.56 22.87
C PRO A 7 -8.02 1.12 21.97
N SER A 8 -9.21 1.50 22.39
CA SER A 8 -10.49 1.29 21.72
C SER A 8 -10.45 1.77 20.27
N LEU A 9 -10.74 0.85 19.35
CA LEU A 9 -11.46 1.03 18.09
C LEU A 9 -11.26 2.39 17.39
N LEU A 10 -10.22 2.51 16.56
CA LEU A 10 -10.29 3.38 15.39
C LEU A 10 -11.08 2.62 14.32
N PRO A 11 -12.21 3.14 13.81
CA PRO A 11 -13.07 2.36 12.92
C PRO A 11 -12.43 2.05 11.57
N CYS A 12 -11.53 2.87 11.05
CA CYS A 12 -10.95 2.68 9.72
C CYS A 12 -9.58 3.36 9.63
N ALA A 13 -8.61 2.65 9.05
CA ALA A 13 -7.44 3.18 8.34
C ALA A 13 -6.56 4.21 9.08
N GLN A 14 -5.36 3.78 9.48
CA GLN A 14 -4.24 4.71 9.46
C GLN A 14 -3.96 5.07 8.00
N VAL A 15 -4.14 6.34 7.67
CA VAL A 15 -3.90 6.88 6.33
C VAL A 15 -2.67 7.77 6.40
N LEU A 16 -1.55 7.28 5.91
CA LEU A 16 -0.47 8.16 5.47
C LEU A 16 -0.83 8.65 4.08
N CYS A 17 -0.85 9.96 3.88
CA CYS A 17 -1.00 10.59 2.58
C CYS A 17 0.37 11.09 2.10
N ALA A 18 0.83 10.61 0.95
CA ALA A 18 1.97 11.19 0.26
C ALA A 18 1.52 11.83 -1.05
N HIS A 19 2.17 12.93 -1.41
CA HIS A 19 1.78 13.77 -2.53
C HIS A 19 2.88 13.76 -3.58
N GLY A 20 2.64 13.02 -4.66
CA GLY A 20 3.50 13.01 -5.82
C GLY A 20 3.27 14.18 -6.77
N THR A 21 3.91 14.12 -7.94
CA THR A 21 3.70 15.11 -8.99
C THR A 21 2.35 14.88 -9.67
N ARG A 22 2.06 13.63 -10.02
CA ARG A 22 0.89 13.19 -10.79
C ARG A 22 -0.11 12.40 -9.97
N TYR A 23 0.35 11.76 -8.89
CA TYR A 23 -0.44 10.86 -8.08
C TYR A 23 -0.45 11.31 -6.61
N ASP A 24 -1.58 11.09 -5.94
CA ASP A 24 -1.68 11.12 -4.49
C ASP A 24 -1.72 9.68 -3.99
N PHE A 25 -0.93 9.36 -2.98
CA PHE A 25 -0.79 8.02 -2.43
C PHE A 25 -1.38 7.94 -1.03
N THR A 26 -2.05 6.84 -0.74
CA THR A 26 -2.64 6.57 0.57
C THR A 26 -2.34 5.15 1.01
N ILE A 27 -1.79 4.99 2.21
CA ILE A 27 -1.71 3.68 2.86
C ILE A 27 -3.06 3.41 3.53
N GLN A 28 -3.62 2.22 3.34
CA GLN A 28 -4.91 1.80 3.87
C GLN A 28 -4.72 0.51 4.67
N VAL A 29 -5.16 0.53 5.93
CA VAL A 29 -5.09 -0.62 6.82
C VAL A 29 -6.43 -0.86 7.48
N THR A 30 -6.98 -2.05 7.29
CA THR A 30 -8.27 -2.44 7.87
C THR A 30 -8.14 -3.72 8.68
N PRO A 31 -8.46 -3.72 9.98
CA PRO A 31 -8.45 -4.95 10.77
C PRO A 31 -9.60 -5.88 10.35
N SER A 32 -9.33 -7.19 10.26
CA SER A 32 -10.28 -8.25 9.91
C SER A 32 -10.05 -9.48 10.79
N HIS A 33 -10.90 -9.68 11.80
CA HIS A 33 -10.78 -10.78 12.78
C HIS A 33 -9.36 -10.92 13.37
N ASN A 34 -8.55 -11.86 12.87
CA ASN A 34 -7.18 -12.16 13.32
C ASN A 34 -6.09 -11.70 12.34
N GLN A 35 -6.47 -11.05 11.24
CA GLN A 35 -5.61 -10.55 10.17
C GLN A 35 -5.89 -9.08 9.90
N TRP A 36 -4.98 -8.43 9.19
CA TRP A 36 -5.07 -7.04 8.81
C TRP A 36 -4.98 -6.98 7.29
N HIS A 37 -5.79 -6.11 6.68
CA HIS A 37 -5.80 -5.89 5.24
C HIS A 37 -4.95 -4.66 4.95
N PHE A 38 -3.87 -4.84 4.19
CA PHE A 38 -2.94 -3.79 3.83
C PHE A 38 -3.05 -3.45 2.34
N ALA A 39 -3.21 -2.17 2.01
CA ALA A 39 -3.17 -1.68 0.64
C ALA A 39 -2.49 -0.32 0.55
N ILE A 40 -1.73 -0.11 -0.51
CA ILE A 40 -1.26 1.20 -0.96
C ILE A 40 -2.12 1.57 -2.16
N ARG A 41 -2.82 2.69 -2.06
CA ARG A 41 -3.70 3.19 -3.10
C ARG A 41 -3.11 4.44 -3.73
N ALA A 42 -2.93 4.42 -5.05
CA ALA A 42 -2.57 5.60 -5.84
C ALA A 42 -3.83 6.21 -6.45
N VAL A 43 -3.90 7.54 -6.46
CA VAL A 43 -5.01 8.31 -7.04
C VAL A 43 -4.43 9.34 -7.99
N ILE A 44 -4.86 9.32 -9.24
CA ILE A 44 -4.38 10.23 -10.29
C ILE A 44 -5.01 11.60 -10.05
N ARG A 45 -4.21 12.66 -9.98
CA ARG A 45 -4.72 13.99 -9.67
C ARG A 45 -5.73 14.50 -10.69
N ASP A 46 -5.40 14.37 -11.97
CA ASP A 46 -6.22 14.92 -13.06
C ASP A 46 -7.55 14.19 -13.22
N SER A 47 -7.50 12.86 -13.25
CA SER A 47 -8.66 12.03 -13.57
C SER A 47 -9.41 11.50 -12.34
N ARG A 48 -8.82 11.64 -11.13
CA ARG A 48 -9.32 11.09 -9.86
C ARG A 48 -9.52 9.58 -9.84
N ARG A 49 -9.09 8.87 -10.88
CA ARG A 49 -9.05 7.41 -10.91
C ARG A 49 -8.08 6.90 -9.86
N SER A 50 -8.31 5.69 -9.38
CA SER A 50 -7.48 5.09 -8.34
C SER A 50 -7.20 3.63 -8.59
N SER A 51 -6.08 3.14 -8.08
CA SER A 51 -5.77 1.71 -8.06
C SER A 51 -5.03 1.32 -6.80
N ILE A 52 -5.12 0.04 -6.43
CA ILE A 52 -4.23 -0.59 -5.45
C ILE A 52 -2.94 -0.92 -6.18
N ILE A 53 -1.80 -0.52 -5.62
CA ILE A 53 -0.48 -0.58 -6.29
C ILE A 53 0.50 -1.52 -5.57
N ASN A 54 0.01 -2.36 -4.66
CA ASN A 54 0.88 -3.28 -3.91
C ASN A 54 1.69 -4.20 -4.83
N THR A 55 1.13 -4.54 -6.00
CA THR A 55 1.66 -5.48 -6.99
C THR A 55 2.52 -4.82 -8.07
N VAL A 56 2.61 -3.49 -8.08
CA VAL A 56 3.49 -2.78 -9.02
C VAL A 56 4.92 -3.16 -8.68
N ASN A 57 5.72 -3.57 -9.67
CA ASN A 57 7.06 -4.15 -9.43
C ASN A 57 7.96 -3.23 -8.58
N ALA A 58 7.91 -1.91 -8.82
CA ALA A 58 8.66 -0.92 -8.05
C ALA A 58 8.22 -0.81 -6.57
N VAL A 59 6.98 -1.19 -6.27
CA VAL A 59 6.43 -1.23 -4.91
C VAL A 59 6.72 -2.60 -4.27
N LEU A 60 6.51 -3.68 -5.01
CA LEU A 60 6.80 -5.05 -4.57
C LEU A 60 8.26 -5.22 -4.13
N SER A 61 9.21 -4.68 -4.91
CA SER A 61 10.64 -4.79 -4.62
C SER A 61 11.05 -4.15 -3.30
N GLU A 62 10.31 -3.14 -2.85
CA GLU A 62 10.54 -2.47 -1.56
C GLU A 62 9.80 -3.17 -0.42
N LEU A 63 8.56 -3.61 -0.65
CA LEU A 63 7.72 -4.21 0.39
C LEU A 63 8.16 -5.62 0.79
N LEU A 64 8.61 -6.42 -0.18
CA LEU A 64 9.00 -7.82 0.02
C LEU A 64 10.52 -7.93 0.19
N THR A 65 10.95 -8.57 1.27
CA THR A 65 12.34 -9.00 1.45
C THR A 65 12.55 -10.35 0.73
N GLU A 66 13.77 -10.68 0.31
CA GLU A 66 14.11 -11.96 -0.37
C GLU A 66 13.60 -13.22 0.36
N GLU A 67 13.39 -13.14 1.69
CA GLU A 67 12.90 -14.22 2.55
C GLU A 67 11.37 -14.36 2.61
N GLN A 68 10.61 -13.41 2.07
CA GLN A 68 9.17 -13.53 1.95
C GLN A 68 8.85 -14.22 0.63
N ASP A 69 8.70 -15.56 0.69
CA ASP A 69 7.92 -16.30 -0.29
C ASP A 69 6.57 -15.61 -0.37
N ALA A 70 6.38 -14.84 -1.44
CA ALA A 70 5.16 -14.09 -1.69
C ALA A 70 4.01 -15.09 -1.72
N SER A 71 3.26 -15.14 -0.62
CA SER A 71 2.04 -15.93 -0.55
C SER A 71 1.12 -15.52 -1.71
N ASP A 72 0.25 -16.41 -2.17
CA ASP A 72 -0.65 -16.14 -3.31
C ASP A 72 -1.44 -14.83 -3.16
N SER A 73 -1.65 -14.35 -1.92
CA SER A 73 -2.27 -13.07 -1.61
C SER A 73 -1.46 -11.83 -2.05
N CYS A 74 -0.12 -11.90 -2.02
CA CYS A 74 0.78 -10.78 -2.33
C CYS A 74 0.84 -10.44 -3.83
N TRP A 75 0.36 -11.32 -4.69
CA TRP A 75 0.33 -11.13 -6.14
C TRP A 75 -1.01 -10.61 -6.66
N SER A 76 -1.94 -10.29 -5.77
CA SER A 76 -3.27 -9.81 -6.15
C SER A 76 -3.36 -8.28 -6.07
N ASP A 77 -4.09 -7.68 -7.01
CA ASP A 77 -4.47 -6.25 -7.00
C ASP A 77 -5.54 -5.93 -5.94
N THR A 78 -5.62 -6.76 -4.90
CA THR A 78 -6.54 -6.62 -3.77
C THR A 78 -5.76 -6.34 -2.50
N PRO A 79 -6.40 -5.80 -1.44
CA PRO A 79 -5.71 -5.62 -0.17
C PRO A 79 -5.12 -6.93 0.33
N TRP A 80 -3.86 -6.91 0.76
CA TRP A 80 -3.17 -8.09 1.23
C TRP A 80 -3.60 -8.44 2.65
N GLU A 81 -3.97 -9.70 2.87
CA GLU A 81 -4.23 -10.25 4.20
C GLU A 81 -2.90 -10.60 4.87
N VAL A 82 -2.52 -9.83 5.88
CA VAL A 82 -1.24 -9.95 6.58
C VAL A 82 -1.45 -10.06 8.09
N SER A 83 -0.44 -10.58 8.78
CA SER A 83 -0.45 -10.57 10.25
C SER A 83 -0.35 -9.14 10.80
N PRO A 84 -0.79 -8.85 12.03
CA PRO A 84 -0.64 -7.52 12.62
C PRO A 84 0.81 -7.02 12.66
N ALA A 85 1.76 -7.91 12.97
CA ALA A 85 3.19 -7.58 13.02
C ALA A 85 3.75 -7.25 11.63
N GLU A 86 3.35 -8.03 10.62
CA GLU A 86 3.73 -7.80 9.23
C GLU A 86 3.11 -6.50 8.68
N CYS A 87 1.86 -6.21 9.03
CA CYS A 87 1.22 -4.95 8.64
C CYS A 87 1.99 -3.75 9.16
N LEU A 88 2.43 -3.77 10.41
CA LEU A 88 3.24 -2.68 10.98
C LEU A 88 4.57 -2.50 10.24
N ARG A 89 5.23 -3.61 9.86
CA ARG A 89 6.45 -3.58 9.03
C ARG A 89 6.16 -2.96 7.66
N LEU A 90 5.14 -3.45 6.97
CA LEU A 90 4.75 -2.96 5.64
C LEU A 90 4.38 -1.48 5.66
N MET A 91 3.67 -1.02 6.69
CA MET A 91 3.35 0.40 6.87
C MET A 91 4.60 1.25 7.03
N GLN A 92 5.58 0.80 7.82
CA GLN A 92 6.82 1.52 8.01
C GLN A 92 7.59 1.63 6.69
N VAL A 93 7.79 0.51 5.99
CA VAL A 93 8.48 0.47 4.70
C VAL A 93 7.77 1.32 3.65
N ALA A 94 6.45 1.16 3.52
CA ALA A 94 5.64 1.97 2.60
C ALA A 94 5.70 3.46 2.94
N SER A 95 5.73 3.82 4.22
CA SER A 95 5.89 5.21 4.66
C SER A 95 7.24 5.77 4.25
N ASP A 96 8.33 5.04 4.52
CA ASP A 96 9.68 5.47 4.17
C ASP A 96 9.83 5.63 2.66
N MET A 97 9.32 4.65 1.89
CA MET A 97 9.29 4.68 0.42
C MET A 97 8.49 5.87 -0.13
N LEU A 98 7.29 6.14 0.41
CA LEU A 98 6.42 7.22 -0.07
C LEU A 98 6.85 8.62 0.39
N THR A 99 7.75 8.72 1.37
CA THR A 99 8.31 10.01 1.82
C THR A 99 9.65 10.35 1.16
N ASP A 100 10.29 9.40 0.49
CA ASP A 100 11.48 9.62 -0.32
C ASP A 100 11.09 10.12 -1.72
N GLU A 101 11.49 11.35 -2.06
CA GLU A 101 11.18 11.98 -3.35
C GLU A 101 11.70 11.18 -4.56
N ARG A 102 12.83 10.48 -4.41
CA ARG A 102 13.43 9.70 -5.49
C ARG A 102 12.63 8.42 -5.72
N HIS A 103 12.26 7.71 -4.66
CA HIS A 103 11.43 6.51 -4.77
C HIS A 103 10.04 6.86 -5.29
N LEU A 104 9.46 7.95 -4.79
CA LEU A 104 8.17 8.42 -5.25
C LEU A 104 8.18 8.71 -6.76
N ALA A 105 9.22 9.38 -7.27
CA ALA A 105 9.35 9.62 -8.71
C ALA A 105 9.50 8.32 -9.53
N GLN A 106 10.18 7.31 -8.99
CA GLN A 106 10.29 5.99 -9.63
C GLN A 106 8.95 5.26 -9.68
N ILE A 107 8.17 5.31 -8.59
CA ILE A 107 6.82 4.75 -8.54
C ILE A 107 5.93 5.44 -9.58
N GLU A 108 5.94 6.77 -9.64
CA GLU A 108 5.13 7.49 -10.64
C GLU A 108 5.50 7.12 -12.08
N ALA A 109 6.79 6.92 -12.37
CA ALA A 109 7.25 6.45 -13.68
C ALA A 109 6.73 5.04 -13.99
N ALA A 110 6.85 4.10 -13.04
CA ALA A 110 6.34 2.74 -13.20
C ALA A 110 4.81 2.72 -13.42
N LEU A 111 4.05 3.53 -12.68
CA LEU A 111 2.60 3.64 -12.85
C LEU A 111 2.20 4.21 -14.22
N ASP A 112 2.99 5.14 -14.76
CA ASP A 112 2.75 5.69 -16.09
C ASP A 112 3.08 4.67 -17.20
N GLU A 113 4.12 3.84 -17.00
CA GLU A 113 4.47 2.72 -17.88
C GLU A 113 3.37 1.64 -17.90
N ASP A 114 2.98 1.10 -16.74
CA ASP A 114 1.90 0.11 -16.62
C ASP A 114 0.58 0.61 -17.25
N ARG A 115 0.33 1.92 -17.15
CA ARG A 115 -0.84 2.56 -17.75
C ARG A 115 -0.73 2.67 -19.27
N ALA A 116 0.44 3.02 -19.79
CA ALA A 116 0.67 3.10 -21.23
C ALA A 116 0.51 1.72 -21.90
N GLU A 117 0.85 0.66 -21.17
CA GLU A 117 0.70 -0.73 -21.61
C GLU A 117 -0.73 -1.27 -21.43
N GLY A 118 -1.58 -0.53 -20.73
CA GLY A 118 -2.97 -0.92 -20.48
C GLY A 118 -3.13 -2.06 -19.47
N GLU A 119 -2.05 -2.42 -18.77
CA GLU A 119 -2.02 -3.46 -17.74
C GLU A 119 -2.68 -3.01 -16.44
N TRP A 120 -2.91 -1.70 -16.29
CA TRP A 120 -3.51 -1.16 -15.08
C TRP A 120 -5.02 -1.38 -15.03
N ALA A 121 -5.44 -2.36 -14.22
CA ALA A 121 -6.84 -2.64 -13.94
C ALA A 121 -7.52 -1.40 -13.35
N THR A 122 -8.45 -0.82 -14.11
CA THR A 122 -9.26 0.30 -13.64
C THR A 122 -10.28 -0.23 -12.63
N LEU A 123 -9.99 -0.12 -11.33
CA LEU A 123 -11.04 -0.20 -10.32
C LEU A 123 -11.81 1.13 -10.34
N ILE A 124 -13.03 1.05 -10.84
CA ILE A 124 -14.02 2.13 -10.95
C ILE A 124 -14.53 2.51 -9.57
#